data_AF-A0A917ZSF5-F1
#
_entry.id   AF-A0A917ZSF5-F1
#
_cell.length_a   1.000
_cell.length_b   1.000
_cell.length_c   1.000
_cell.angle_alpha   90.00
_cell.angle_beta   90.00
_cell.angle_gamma   90.00
#
_symmetry.space_group_name_H-M   'P 1'
#
loop_
_entity.id
_entity.type
_entity.pdbx_description
1 polymer ?
#
loop_
_entity_poly.entity_id
_entity_poly.type
_entity_poly.pdbx_seq_one_letter_code
_entity_poly.pdbx_strand_id
1 'polypeptide(L)'
;MITEDLTQPSEALRYFGQVARHFRRRARLTHTELGEKLRYASALVGHVETATRIATDEYTLRLEDVLDANGLLAAALPMLEAERRRAESRPVHVFVVEGSVEKMPEPMAATLLRLLAKGANAAPTDRRADG
;
A
#
# COMPACT_ATOMS: atom_id res chain seq x y z
N MET A 1 -16.74 12.53 8.37
CA MET A 1 -15.51 12.48 7.55
C MET A 1 -14.70 11.31 8.07
N ILE A 2 -14.70 10.18 7.37
CA ILE A 2 -13.94 8.99 7.81
C ILE A 2 -12.48 9.29 7.48
N THR A 3 -11.67 9.45 8.52
CA THR A 3 -10.22 9.48 8.38
C THR A 3 -9.81 8.08 7.98
N GLU A 4 -9.69 7.83 6.68
CA GLU A 4 -9.14 6.58 6.18
C GLU A 4 -7.72 6.49 6.72
N ASP A 5 -7.48 5.56 7.64
CA ASP A 5 -6.15 5.32 8.19
C ASP A 5 -5.26 4.84 7.06
N LEU A 6 -4.51 5.78 6.47
CA LEU A 6 -3.68 5.57 5.28
C LEU A 6 -2.54 4.57 5.51
N THR A 7 -2.37 4.04 6.72
CA THR A 7 -1.37 3.00 7.04
C THR A 7 -1.86 1.58 6.79
N GLN A 8 -3.17 1.38 6.58
CA GLN A 8 -3.73 0.05 6.34
C GLN A 8 -3.58 -0.40 4.88
N PRO A 9 -3.22 -1.67 4.61
CA PRO A 9 -3.20 -2.19 3.25
C PRO A 9 -4.61 -2.18 2.65
N SER A 10 -4.71 -1.88 1.36
CA SER A 10 -5.99 -1.81 0.65
C SER A 10 -6.75 -3.14 0.70
N GLU A 11 -8.08 -3.07 0.60
CA GLU A 11 -8.93 -4.26 0.56
C GLU A 11 -8.53 -5.26 -0.54
N ALA A 12 -8.17 -4.73 -1.71
CA ALA A 12 -7.62 -5.48 -2.83
C ALA A 12 -6.38 -6.31 -2.43
N LEU A 13 -5.39 -5.68 -1.80
CA LEU A 13 -4.18 -6.37 -1.36
C LEU A 13 -4.45 -7.40 -0.26
N ARG A 14 -5.33 -7.07 0.70
CA ARG A 14 -5.74 -8.02 1.74
C ARG A 14 -6.43 -9.25 1.15
N TYR A 15 -7.32 -9.04 0.18
CA TYR A 15 -8.01 -10.14 -0.51
C TYR A 15 -7.03 -11.02 -1.27
N PHE A 16 -6.12 -10.43 -2.07
CA PHE A 16 -5.09 -11.17 -2.78
C PHE A 16 -4.23 -12.03 -1.83
N GLY A 17 -3.74 -11.44 -0.74
CA GLY A 17 -2.95 -12.16 0.26
C GLY A 17 -3.71 -13.33 0.91
N GLN A 18 -5.01 -13.16 1.17
CA GLN A 18 -5.87 -14.23 1.69
C GLN A 18 -6.07 -15.37 0.68
N VAL A 19 -6.28 -15.06 -0.60
CA VAL A 19 -6.42 -16.05 -1.67
C VAL A 19 -5.11 -16.83 -1.86
N ALA A 20 -3.97 -16.14 -1.92
CA ALA A 20 -2.64 -16.77 -1.97
C ALA A 20 -2.42 -17.73 -0.79
N ARG A 21 -2.73 -17.27 0.43
CA ARG A 21 -2.65 -18.08 1.65
C ARG A 21 -3.57 -19.30 1.61
N HIS A 22 -4.77 -19.16 1.07
CA HIS A 22 -5.72 -20.25 0.92
C HIS A 22 -5.14 -21.35 0.03
N PHE A 23 -4.65 -20.99 -1.16
CA PHE A 23 -4.05 -21.96 -2.09
C PHE A 23 -2.80 -22.62 -1.52
N ARG A 24 -1.91 -21.85 -0.87
CA ARG A 24 -0.74 -22.44 -0.21
C ARG A 24 -1.14 -23.49 0.83
N ARG A 25 -2.13 -23.17 1.67
CA ARG A 25 -2.65 -24.10 2.68
C ARG A 25 -3.31 -25.32 2.05
N ARG A 26 -4.04 -25.15 0.95
CA ARG A 26 -4.63 -26.26 0.17
C ARG A 26 -3.55 -27.20 -0.38
N ALA A 27 -2.44 -26.63 -0.87
CA ALA A 27 -1.25 -27.35 -1.30
C ALA A 27 -0.41 -27.93 -0.13
N ARG A 28 -0.80 -27.67 1.13
CA ARG A 28 -0.12 -28.09 2.37
C ARG A 28 1.34 -27.62 2.46
N LEU A 29 1.65 -26.48 1.87
CA LEU A 29 3.00 -25.91 1.90
C LEU A 29 3.16 -24.92 3.06
N THR A 30 4.30 -24.98 3.74
CA THR A 30 4.78 -23.91 4.63
C THR A 30 5.26 -22.71 3.82
N HIS A 31 5.52 -21.57 4.48
CA HIS A 31 6.13 -20.41 3.82
C HIS A 31 7.54 -20.73 3.30
N THR A 32 8.30 -21.58 4.00
CA THR A 32 9.63 -22.01 3.58
C THR A 32 9.57 -22.87 2.32
N GLU A 33 8.75 -23.91 2.33
CA GLU A 33 8.61 -24.80 1.15
C GLU A 33 8.06 -24.08 -0.06
N LEU A 34 7.09 -23.17 0.12
CA LEU A 34 6.61 -22.35 -0.99
C LEU A 34 7.69 -21.37 -1.48
N GLY A 35 8.42 -20.72 -0.58
CA GLY A 35 9.53 -19.84 -0.93
C GLY A 35 10.58 -20.56 -1.77
N GLU A 36 10.98 -21.76 -1.37
CA GLU A 36 11.92 -22.62 -2.11
C GLU A 36 11.41 -22.94 -3.53
N LYS A 37 10.14 -23.37 -3.66
CA LYS A 37 9.52 -23.65 -4.96
C LYS A 37 9.46 -22.42 -5.87
N LEU A 38 9.19 -21.25 -5.30
CA LEU A 38 9.14 -19.98 -6.04
C LEU A 38 10.53 -19.37 -6.29
N ARG A 39 11.59 -19.88 -5.64
CA ARG A 39 12.93 -19.28 -5.59
C ARG A 39 12.95 -17.89 -4.96
N TYR A 40 12.16 -17.70 -3.90
CA TYR A 40 12.13 -16.48 -3.08
C TYR A 40 12.28 -16.80 -1.59
N ALA A 41 12.64 -15.79 -0.80
CA ALA A 41 12.67 -15.93 0.66
C ALA A 41 11.27 -16.22 1.23
N SER A 42 11.20 -17.09 2.25
CA SER A 42 9.96 -17.40 2.97
C SER A 42 9.27 -16.15 3.53
N ALA A 43 10.06 -15.15 3.96
CA ALA A 43 9.55 -13.86 4.43
C ALA A 43 8.73 -13.13 3.35
N LEU A 44 9.11 -13.22 2.06
CA LEU A 44 8.35 -12.59 0.98
C LEU A 44 6.94 -13.19 0.87
N VAL A 45 6.81 -14.51 1.03
CA VAL A 45 5.51 -15.19 1.06
C VAL A 45 4.67 -14.64 2.21
N GLY A 46 5.24 -14.53 3.41
CA GLY A 46 4.56 -13.94 4.56
C GLY A 46 4.12 -12.50 4.31
N HIS A 47 4.98 -11.68 3.69
CA HIS A 47 4.66 -10.29 3.38
C HIS A 47 3.50 -10.14 2.38
N VAL A 48 3.49 -10.97 1.34
CA VAL A 48 2.40 -10.97 0.36
C VAL A 48 1.10 -11.46 0.99
N GLU A 49 1.13 -12.55 1.76
CA GLU A 49 -0.07 -13.09 2.42
C GLU A 49 -0.67 -12.15 3.48
N THR A 50 0.14 -11.27 4.05
CA THR A 50 -0.26 -10.25 5.03
C THR A 50 -0.52 -8.89 4.41
N ALA A 51 -0.46 -8.79 3.07
CA ALA A 51 -0.63 -7.55 2.32
C ALA A 51 0.35 -6.42 2.72
N THR A 52 1.48 -6.76 3.33
CA THR A 52 2.53 -5.79 3.69
C THR A 52 3.49 -5.50 2.53
N ARG A 53 3.43 -6.30 1.46
CA ARG A 53 4.16 -6.05 0.21
C ARG A 53 3.28 -6.37 -0.99
N ILE A 54 3.32 -5.50 -1.99
CA ILE A 54 2.63 -5.73 -3.26
C ILE A 54 3.46 -6.72 -4.08
N ALA A 55 2.84 -7.83 -4.49
CA ALA A 55 3.50 -8.84 -5.32
C ALA A 55 3.88 -8.27 -6.70
N THR A 56 5.01 -8.73 -7.24
CA THR A 56 5.39 -8.45 -8.64
C THR A 56 4.69 -9.41 -9.58
N ASP A 57 4.65 -9.08 -10.87
CA ASP A 57 4.00 -9.94 -11.86
C ASP A 57 4.70 -11.28 -11.98
N GLU A 58 6.04 -11.28 -11.99
CA GLU A 58 6.87 -12.48 -11.99
C GLU A 58 6.59 -13.38 -10.77
N TYR A 59 6.47 -12.78 -9.58
CA TYR A 59 6.13 -13.53 -8.36
C TYR A 59 4.73 -14.13 -8.46
N THR A 60 3.74 -13.35 -8.91
CA THR A 60 2.34 -13.78 -9.03
C THR A 60 2.17 -14.90 -10.05
N LEU A 61 2.85 -14.82 -11.20
CA LEU A 61 2.79 -15.88 -12.22
C LEU A 61 3.45 -17.17 -11.74
N ARG A 62 4.61 -17.10 -11.06
CA ARG A 62 5.19 -18.30 -10.43
C ARG A 62 4.29 -18.88 -9.34
N LEU A 63 3.63 -18.01 -8.57
CA LEU A 63 2.72 -18.41 -7.51
C LEU A 63 1.50 -19.15 -8.07
N GLU A 64 0.94 -18.64 -9.18
CA GLU A 64 -0.11 -19.31 -9.95
C GLU A 64 0.31 -20.72 -10.37
N ASP A 65 1.47 -20.85 -11.01
CA ASP A 65 1.98 -22.13 -11.51
C ASP A 65 2.26 -23.13 -10.38
N VAL A 66 2.92 -22.69 -9.30
CA VAL A 66 3.31 -23.56 -8.19
C VAL A 66 2.11 -24.04 -7.38
N LEU A 67 1.06 -23.22 -7.28
CA LEU A 67 -0.12 -23.51 -6.46
C LEU A 67 -1.31 -24.10 -7.24
N ASP A 68 -1.21 -24.15 -8.57
CA ASP A 68 -2.28 -24.60 -9.47
C ASP A 68 -3.60 -23.90 -9.12
N ALA A 69 -3.60 -22.57 -9.27
CA ALA A 69 -4.69 -21.69 -8.82
C ALA A 69 -5.74 -21.41 -9.91
N ASN A 70 -5.69 -22.15 -11.02
CA ASN A 70 -6.65 -22.11 -12.14
C ASN A 70 -6.87 -20.70 -12.72
N GLY A 71 -5.81 -19.89 -12.76
CA GLY A 71 -5.79 -18.52 -13.26
C GLY A 71 -6.27 -17.47 -12.26
N LEU A 72 -6.67 -17.83 -11.04
CA LEU A 72 -7.26 -16.89 -10.09
C LEU A 72 -6.24 -15.88 -9.55
N LEU A 73 -4.97 -16.27 -9.36
CA LEU A 73 -3.92 -15.36 -8.92
C LEU A 73 -3.44 -14.50 -10.10
N ALA A 74 -3.30 -15.08 -11.29
CA ALA A 74 -2.94 -14.34 -12.49
C ALA A 74 -3.99 -13.27 -12.88
N ALA A 75 -5.28 -13.54 -12.65
CA ALA A 75 -6.36 -12.58 -12.90
C ALA A 75 -6.24 -11.30 -12.04
N ALA A 76 -5.50 -11.33 -10.93
CA ALA A 76 -5.28 -10.18 -10.07
C ALA A 76 -4.17 -9.23 -10.56
N LEU A 77 -3.43 -9.56 -11.61
CA LEU A 77 -2.31 -8.74 -12.11
C LEU A 77 -2.68 -7.27 -12.39
N PRO A 78 -3.79 -6.94 -13.09
CA PRO A 78 -4.15 -5.54 -13.35
C PRO A 78 -4.47 -4.76 -12.06
N MET A 79 -5.05 -5.44 -11.07
CA MET A 79 -5.33 -4.87 -9.75
C MET A 79 -4.02 -4.61 -8.98
N LEU A 80 -3.08 -5.56 -8.97
CA LEU A 80 -1.77 -5.38 -8.34
C LEU A 80 -0.99 -4.25 -8.99
N GLU A 81 -1.08 -4.11 -10.31
CA GLU A 81 -0.46 -3.00 -11.03
C GLU A 81 -1.06 -1.65 -10.62
N ALA A 82 -2.40 -1.56 -10.49
CA ALA A 82 -3.06 -0.36 -9.98
C ALA A 82 -2.61 0.00 -8.56
N GLU A 83 -2.45 -0.99 -7.68
CA GLU A 83 -1.94 -0.79 -6.32
C GLU A 83 -0.48 -0.31 -6.31
N ARG A 84 0.40 -0.86 -7.17
CA ARG A 84 1.78 -0.36 -7.31
C ARG A 84 1.81 1.07 -7.79
N ARG A 85 1.03 1.40 -8.83
CA ARG A 85 0.90 2.79 -9.31
C ARG A 85 0.36 3.73 -8.22
N ARG A 86 -0.64 3.30 -7.44
CA ARG A 86 -1.17 4.07 -6.29
C ARG A 86 -0.10 4.30 -5.23
N ALA A 87 0.73 3.29 -4.95
CA ALA A 87 1.82 3.41 -3.99
C ALA A 87 2.91 4.37 -4.49
N GLU A 88 3.22 4.36 -5.79
CA GLU A 88 4.19 5.26 -6.43
C GLU A 88 3.70 6.71 -6.52
N SER A 89 2.41 6.91 -6.79
CA SER A 89 1.78 8.24 -6.89
C SER A 89 1.36 8.82 -5.54
N ARG A 90 1.75 8.17 -4.43
CA ARG A 90 1.50 8.66 -3.08
C ARG A 90 2.30 9.96 -2.86
N PRO A 91 1.66 11.06 -2.41
CA PRO A 91 2.35 12.32 -2.23
C PRO A 91 3.48 12.17 -1.21
N VAL A 92 4.71 12.37 -1.68
CA VAL A 92 5.87 12.50 -0.80
C VAL A 92 5.91 13.95 -0.35
N HIS A 93 5.77 14.18 0.96
CA HIS A 93 5.99 15.50 1.51
C HIS A 93 7.47 15.85 1.33
N VAL A 94 7.71 16.90 0.55
CA VAL A 94 9.05 17.45 0.31
C VAL A 94 9.07 18.91 0.75
N PHE A 95 10.26 19.37 1.12
CA PHE A 95 10.52 20.79 1.36
C PHE A 95 11.66 21.24 0.46
N VAL A 96 11.70 22.53 0.15
CA VAL A 96 12.73 23.12 -0.72
C VAL A 96 13.69 23.92 0.15
N VAL A 97 14.99 23.59 0.10
CA VAL A 97 16.09 24.33 0.77
C VAL A 97 17.10 24.74 -0.28
N GLU A 98 17.36 26.05 -0.42
CA GLU A 98 18.37 26.59 -1.35
C GLU A 98 18.33 25.96 -2.75
N GLY A 99 17.12 25.79 -3.31
CA GLY A 99 16.91 25.19 -4.64
C GLY A 99 16.99 23.65 -4.70
N SER A 100 17.25 22.98 -3.58
CA SER A 100 17.26 21.53 -3.45
C SER A 100 15.92 21.01 -2.93
N VAL A 101 15.38 19.95 -3.54
CA VAL A 101 14.17 19.26 -3.10
C VAL A 101 14.56 18.13 -2.15
N GLU A 102 14.20 18.25 -0.88
CA GLU A 102 14.49 17.24 0.14
C GLU A 102 13.21 16.56 0.65
N LYS A 103 13.33 15.28 1.03
CA LYS A 103 12.23 14.54 1.67
C LYS A 103 11.99 15.10 3.06
N MET A 104 10.76 15.54 3.33
CA MET A 104 10.36 16.02 4.65
C MET A 104 10.33 14.86 5.65
N PRO A 105 10.99 14.97 6.82
CA PRO A 105 10.83 14.00 7.89
C PRO A 105 9.36 13.91 8.32
N GLU A 106 8.84 12.69 8.50
CA GLU A 106 7.47 12.40 8.96
C GLU A 106 6.98 13.28 10.13
N PRO A 107 7.72 13.42 11.26
CA PRO A 107 7.25 14.25 12.37
C PRO A 107 7.07 15.72 11.98
N MET A 108 7.86 16.21 11.02
CA MET A 108 7.80 17.58 10.51
C MET A 108 6.63 17.77 9.53
N ALA A 109 6.41 16.80 8.64
CA ALA A 109 5.25 16.78 7.74
C ALA A 109 3.93 16.76 8.54
N ALA A 110 3.83 15.89 9.54
CA ALA A 110 2.66 15.80 10.42
C ALA A 110 2.40 17.11 11.19
N THR A 111 3.47 17.77 11.66
CA THR A 111 3.37 19.06 12.36
C THR A 111 2.88 20.16 11.43
N LEU A 112 3.44 20.26 10.22
CA LEU A 112 3.03 21.25 9.22
C LEU A 112 1.58 21.05 8.76
N LEU A 113 1.16 19.81 8.49
CA LEU A 113 -0.23 19.50 8.14
C LEU A 113 -1.20 19.94 9.23
N ARG A 114 -0.84 19.74 10.52
CA ARG A 114 -1.64 20.22 11.65
C ARG A 114 -1.72 21.75 11.72
N LEU A 115 -0.62 22.45 11.43
CA LEU A 115 -0.58 23.92 11.44
C LEU A 115 -1.39 24.51 10.28
N LEU A 116 -1.27 23.96 9.07
CA LEU A 116 -2.03 24.38 7.90
C LEU A 116 -3.53 24.12 8.07
N ALA A 117 -3.91 22.97 8.64
CA ALA A 117 -5.30 22.66 8.96
C ALA A 117 -5.90 23.60 10.02
N LYS A 118 -5.09 24.10 10.97
CA LYS A 118 -5.52 25.12 11.94
C LYS A 118 -5.70 26.51 11.32
N GLY A 119 -4.91 26.87 10.31
CA GLY A 119 -5.00 28.16 9.60
C GLY A 119 -6.21 28.27 8.66
N ALA A 120 -6.68 27.16 8.09
CA ALA A 120 -7.81 27.15 7.15
C ALA A 120 -9.18 27.42 7.81
N ASN A 121 -9.28 27.37 9.14
CA ASN A 121 -10.55 27.57 9.88
C ASN A 121 -10.74 29.03 10.37
N ALA A 122 -9.89 29.96 9.93
CA ALA A 122 -10.02 31.38 10.20
C ALA A 122 -10.53 32.11 8.95
N ALA A 123 -11.79 31.89 8.58
CA ALA A 123 -12.48 32.81 7.68
C ALA A 123 -12.75 34.12 8.46
N PRO A 124 -12.56 35.31 7.87
CA PRO A 124 -12.95 36.55 8.52
C PRO A 124 -14.48 36.60 8.56
N THR A 125 -15.07 36.51 9.75
CA THR A 125 -16.44 36.98 9.97
C THR A 125 -16.48 38.46 9.62
N ASP A 126 -17.00 38.76 8.43
CA ASP A 126 -17.26 40.11 7.96
C ASP A 126 -18.26 40.77 8.92
N ARG A 127 -17.75 41.63 9.81
CA ARG A 127 -18.55 42.61 10.53
C ARG A 127 -18.78 43.79 9.57
N ARG A 128 -19.81 43.68 8.74
CA ARG A 128 -20.61 44.82 8.27
C ARG A 128 -21.81 44.88 9.20
N ALA A 129 -21.86 45.83 10.13
CA ALA A 129 -22.40 47.16 9.90
C ALA A 129 -23.86 47.10 9.46
N ASP A 130 -24.74 46.85 10.44
CA ASP A 130 -26.02 47.54 10.61
C ASP A 130 -25.88 48.18 12.01
N GLY A 131 -26.07 49.46 12.27
CA GLY A 131 -26.98 50.46 11.70
C GLY A 131 -27.37 51.33 12.89
#